data_AF-A0A5C7SJI3-F1
#
_entry.id   AF-A0A5C7SJI3-F1
#
_cell.length_a   1.000
_cell.length_b   1.000
_cell.length_c   1.000
_cell.angle_alpha   90.00
_cell.angle_beta   90.00
_cell.angle_gamma   90.00
#
_symmetry.space_group_name_H-M   'P 1'
#
loop_
_entity.id
_entity.type
_entity.pdbx_description
1 polymer ?
#
loop_
_entity_poly.entity_id
_entity_poly.type
_entity_poly.pdbx_seq_one_letter_code
_entity_poly.pdbx_strand_id
1 'polypeptide(L)' 'MMPDPGELFEISGGEQIPLGLIPLHHPTADSTRHKSDVMLRMKADGRSIDDIAREVGVSRSTVIRLLRYVERAAAS' A
#
# COMPACT_ATOMS: atom_id res chain seq x y z
N MET A 1 -39.45 21.35 -2.86
CA MET A 1 -39.42 19.96 -3.36
C MET A 1 -38.15 19.85 -4.18
N MET A 2 -37.16 19.09 -3.68
CA MET A 2 -35.85 18.93 -4.31
C MET A 2 -35.75 17.50 -4.86
N PRO A 3 -35.03 17.27 -5.97
CA PRO A 3 -34.89 15.95 -6.57
C PRO A 3 -33.95 15.08 -5.73
N ASP A 4 -34.33 13.82 -5.60
CA ASP A 4 -33.54 12.72 -5.05
C ASP A 4 -32.43 12.34 -6.03
N PRO A 5 -31.14 12.33 -5.63
CA PRO A 5 -30.09 11.73 -6.44
C PRO A 5 -29.81 10.32 -5.92
N GLY A 6 -30.65 9.37 -6.34
CA GLY A 6 -30.25 7.98 -6.48
C GLY A 6 -29.21 7.87 -7.59
N GLU A 7 -27.97 7.56 -7.20
CA GLU A 7 -26.99 6.68 -7.85
C GLU A 7 -25.63 6.92 -7.18
N LEU A 8 -25.40 6.23 -6.05
CA LEU A 8 -24.12 6.19 -5.36
C LEU A 8 -23.18 5.28 -6.18
N PHE A 9 -22.54 5.85 -7.19
CA PHE A 9 -21.46 5.19 -7.91
C PHE A 9 -20.32 4.85 -6.93
N GLU A 10 -19.92 3.59 -6.92
CA GLU A 10 -18.73 3.09 -6.22
C GLU A 10 -17.49 3.86 -6.70
N ILE A 11 -17.03 4.80 -5.89
CA ILE A 11 -15.70 5.39 -5.97
C ILE A 11 -14.94 4.98 -4.71
N SER A 12 -14.39 3.77 -4.73
CA SER A 12 -13.36 3.34 -3.79
C SER A 12 -12.06 4.07 -4.14
N GLY A 13 -11.95 5.31 -3.67
CA GLY A 13 -10.88 6.22 -4.03
C GLY A 13 -10.61 7.26 -2.94
N GLY A 14 -9.53 7.03 -2.19
CA GLY A 14 -8.78 8.10 -1.54
C GLY A 14 -9.18 8.43 -0.11
N GLU A 15 -8.87 7.56 0.85
CA GLU A 15 -8.71 8.02 2.22
C GLU A 15 -7.44 8.86 2.33
N GLN A 16 -7.61 10.18 2.21
CA GLN A 16 -6.70 11.14 2.81
C GLN A 16 -6.86 11.03 4.33
N ILE A 17 -5.90 10.38 4.98
CA ILE A 17 -5.94 10.22 6.44
C ILE A 17 -5.48 11.54 7.09
N PRO A 18 -6.32 12.21 7.90
CA PRO A 18 -5.90 13.37 8.68
C PRO A 18 -4.81 12.96 9.67
N LEU A 19 -3.78 13.79 9.82
CA LEU A 19 -2.77 13.69 10.88
C LEU A 19 -3.48 13.75 12.25
N GLY A 20 -3.90 12.60 12.78
CA GLY A 20 -4.64 12.56 14.05
C GLY A 20 -5.11 11.17 14.48
N LEU A 21 -5.36 10.25 13.55
CA LEU A 21 -5.61 8.84 13.87
C LEU A 21 -4.83 7.97 12.90
N ILE A 22 -3.65 7.50 13.32
CA ILE A 22 -2.99 6.37 12.66
C ILE A 22 -3.87 5.17 13.04
N PRO A 23 -4.52 4.46 12.09
CA PRO A 23 -5.03 3.14 12.40
C PRO A 23 -3.81 2.33 12.83
N LEU A 24 -3.75 1.96 14.10
CA LEU A 24 -2.86 0.93 14.62
C LEU A 24 -3.32 -0.43 14.04
N HIS A 25 -3.43 -0.52 12.72
CA HIS A 25 -3.43 -1.78 12.02
C HIS A 25 -1.97 -2.22 12.00
N HIS A 26 -1.47 -2.68 13.15
CA HIS A 26 -0.17 -3.31 13.26
C HIS A 26 -0.21 -4.46 12.25
N PRO A 27 0.45 -4.34 11.08
CA PRO A 27 0.54 -5.49 10.22
C PRO A 27 1.33 -6.50 11.03
N THR A 28 0.73 -7.63 11.34
CA THR A 28 1.45 -8.72 12.01
C THR A 28 2.73 -8.98 11.22
N ALA A 29 3.79 -9.42 11.90
CA ALA A 29 5.08 -9.67 11.25
C ALA A 29 4.91 -10.56 10.00
N ASP A 30 3.96 -11.49 10.05
CA ASP A 30 3.55 -12.35 8.96
C ASP A 30 2.96 -11.58 7.76
N SER A 31 2.00 -10.68 8.01
CA SER A 31 1.40 -9.83 6.97
C SER A 31 2.42 -8.89 6.32
N THR A 32 3.35 -8.34 7.11
CA THR A 32 4.44 -7.50 6.60
C THR A 32 5.39 -8.30 5.72
N ARG A 33 5.76 -9.52 6.15
CA ARG A 33 6.64 -10.41 5.39
C ARG A 33 6.00 -10.83 4.07
N HIS A 34 4.74 -11.21 4.09
CA HIS A 34 3.98 -11.56 2.89
C HIS A 34 3.91 -10.38 1.91
N LYS A 35 3.56 -9.19 2.39
CA LYS A 35 3.53 -7.97 1.55
C LYS A 35 4.92 -7.64 0.96
N SER A 36 6.00 -7.79 1.72
CA SER A 36 7.35 -7.55 1.21
C SER A 36 7.79 -8.55 0.14
N ASP A 37 7.38 -9.82 0.24
CA ASP A 37 7.66 -10.85 -0.77
C ASP A 37 6.96 -10.51 -2.09
N VAL A 38 5.69 -10.12 -2.03
CA VAL A 38 4.92 -9.67 -3.19
C VAL A 38 5.58 -8.45 -3.85
N MET A 39 5.95 -7.43 -3.08
CA MET A 39 6.64 -6.25 -3.61
C MET A 39 7.98 -6.59 -4.28
N LEU A 40 8.73 -7.55 -3.73
CA LEU A 40 10.02 -7.96 -4.26
C LEU A 40 9.87 -8.67 -5.61
N ARG A 41 8.89 -9.58 -5.73
CA ARG A 41 8.57 -10.26 -7.00
C ARG A 41 8.19 -9.26 -8.08
N MET A 42 7.27 -8.35 -7.77
CA MET A 42 6.84 -7.31 -8.72
C MET A 42 8.02 -6.41 -9.14
N LYS A 43 8.93 -6.10 -8.22
CA LYS A 43 10.13 -5.34 -8.55
C LYS A 43 11.08 -6.13 -9.46
N ALA A 44 11.22 -7.44 -9.24
CA ALA A 44 12.00 -8.32 -10.10
C ALA A 44 11.37 -8.45 -11.50
N ASP A 45 10.04 -8.38 -11.60
CA ASP A 45 9.29 -8.31 -12.87
C ASP A 45 9.46 -6.95 -13.60
N GLY A 46 10.25 -6.02 -13.03
CA GLY A 46 10.50 -4.70 -13.61
C GLY A 46 9.38 -3.68 -13.38
N ARG A 47 8.39 -3.98 -12.52
CA ARG A 47 7.30 -3.04 -12.22
C ARG A 47 7.85 -1.77 -11.54
N SER A 48 7.24 -0.63 -11.84
CA SER A 48 7.59 0.64 -11.21
C SER A 48 7.16 0.66 -9.73
N ILE A 49 7.84 1.48 -8.91
CA ILE A 49 7.46 1.63 -7.50
C ILE A 49 6.03 2.16 -7.36
N ASP A 50 5.61 3.04 -8.26
CA ASP A 50 4.28 3.62 -8.28
C ASP A 50 3.20 2.57 -8.62
N ASP A 51 3.48 1.66 -9.57
CA ASP A 51 2.59 0.52 -9.87
C ASP A 51 2.51 -0.48 -8.71
N ILE A 52 3.62 -0.73 -8.02
CA ILE A 52 3.66 -1.60 -6.84
C ILE A 52 2.85 -0.97 -5.70
N ALA A 53 3.02 0.34 -5.46
CA ALA A 53 2.30 1.07 -4.44
C ALA A 53 0.77 1.01 -4.68
N ARG A 54 0.35 1.24 -5.93
CA ARG A 54 -1.05 1.18 -6.35
C ARG A 54 -1.65 -0.22 -6.19
N GLU A 55 -0.95 -1.26 -6.62
CA GLU A 55 -1.43 -2.65 -6.52
C GLU A 55 -1.56 -3.12 -5.07
N VAL A 56 -0.56 -2.82 -4.24
CA VAL A 56 -0.50 -3.34 -2.87
C VAL A 56 -1.31 -2.49 -1.88
N GLY A 57 -1.73 -1.29 -2.31
CA GLY A 57 -2.50 -0.35 -1.49
C GLY A 57 -1.65 0.31 -0.41
N VAL A 58 -0.41 0.70 -0.73
CA VAL A 58 0.50 1.38 0.21
C VAL A 58 1.14 2.61 -0.42
N SER A 59 1.75 3.47 0.40
CA SER A 59 2.50 4.61 -0.11
C SER A 59 3.79 4.20 -0.82
N ARG A 60 4.24 5.01 -1.78
CA ARG A 60 5.56 4.89 -2.44
C ARG A 60 6.71 4.80 -1.43
N SER A 61 6.65 5.61 -0.37
CA SER A 61 7.63 5.63 0.71
C SER A 61 7.66 4.32 1.50
N THR A 62 6.49 3.69 1.72
CA THR A 62 6.39 2.37 2.36
C THR A 62 7.07 1.31 1.51
N VAL A 63 6.85 1.31 0.19
CA VAL A 63 7.51 0.37 -0.74
C VAL A 63 9.03 0.51 -0.68
N ILE A 64 9.54 1.75 -0.80
CA ILE A 64 11.00 2.01 -0.74
C ILE A 64 11.59 1.54 0.59
N ARG A 65 10.92 1.81 1.71
CA ARG A 65 11.40 1.44 3.04
C ARG A 65 11.48 -0.08 3.20
N LEU A 66 10.46 -0.81 2.75
CA LEU A 66 10.39 -2.27 2.84
C LEU A 66 11.40 -2.95 1.93
N LEU A 67 11.52 -2.52 0.67
CA LEU A 67 12.52 -3.08 -0.25
C LEU A 67 13.95 -2.89 0.29
N ARG A 68 14.29 -1.69 0.76
CA ARG A 68 15.60 -1.43 1.39
C ARG A 68 15.85 -2.25 2.65
N TYR A 69 14.80 -2.58 3.39
CA TYR A 69 14.93 -3.42 4.59
C TYR A 69 15.30 -4.85 4.19
N VAL A 70 14.61 -5.41 3.20
CA VAL A 70 14.87 -6.75 2.68
C VAL A 70 16.24 -6.85 2.02
N GLU A 71 16.62 -5.90 1.17
CA GLU A 71 17.94 -5.86 0.53
C GLU A 71 19.09 -5.86 1.55
N ARG A 72 18.94 -5.12 2.66
CA ARG A 72 19.93 -5.10 3.73
C ARG A 72 19.97 -6.41 4.52
N ALA A 73 18.81 -7.01 4.78
CA ALA A 73 18.73 -8.30 5.46
C ALA A 73 19.34 -9.44 4.62
N ALA A 74 19.25 -9.36 3.29
CA ALA A 74 19.85 -10.33 2.38
C ALA A 74 21.37 -10.17 2.20
N ALA A 75 21.91 -8.98 2.54
CA ALA A 75 23.34 -8.68 2.46
C ALA A 75 24.11 -8.93 3.77
N SER A 76 23.42 -9.43 4.81
CA SER A 76 23.98 -9.80 6.11
C SER A 76 24.07 -11.31 6.27
#